data_AF-A0A7V9FTF9-F1
#
_entry.id   AF-A0A7V9FTF9-F1
#
_cell.length_a   1.000
_cell.length_b   1.000
_cell.length_c   1.000
_cell.angle_alpha   90.00
_cell.angle_beta   90.00
_cell.angle_gamma   90.00
#
_symmetry.space_group_name_H-M   'P 1'
#
loop_
_entity.id
_entity.type
_entity.pdbx_description
1 polymer ?
#
loop_
_entity_poly.entity_id
_entity_poly.type
_entity_poly.pdbx_seq_one_letter_code
_entity_poly.pdbx_strand_id
1 'polypeptide(L)'
;MLREAVRDCVLPEVYDRQKHPFMSPPARNTGDALSVFCQDTLRSRSVEDQPFFNPCRIRGLMDQVATMEPADRAAFEGVVLRIVSTCILQQRFGLAA
;
A
#
# COMPACT_ATOMS: atom_id res chain seq x y z
N MET A 1 -19.09 18.27 -6.76
CA MET A 1 -18.74 18.67 -8.13
C MET A 1 -18.99 17.53 -9.12
N LEU A 2 -18.12 16.52 -9.26
CA LEU A 2 -18.31 15.47 -10.30
C LEU A 2 -19.58 14.61 -10.14
N ARG A 3 -19.99 14.28 -8.91
CA ARG A 3 -21.21 13.49 -8.65
C ARG A 3 -22.49 14.26 -9.03
N GLU A 4 -22.54 15.54 -8.70
CA GLU A 4 -23.66 16.44 -9.06
C GLU A 4 -23.79 16.61 -10.57
N ALA A 5 -22.66 16.76 -11.27
CA ALA A 5 -22.65 16.99 -12.72
C ALA A 5 -23.24 15.83 -13.53
N VAL A 6 -23.33 14.63 -12.96
CA VAL A 6 -23.85 13.42 -13.63
C VAL A 6 -25.19 12.96 -13.07
N ARG A 7 -25.85 13.74 -12.20
CA ARG A 7 -27.06 13.35 -11.47
C ARG A 7 -28.16 12.81 -12.39
N ASP A 8 -28.40 13.47 -13.52
CA ASP A 8 -29.43 13.09 -14.48
C ASP A 8 -29.01 11.97 -15.44
N CYS A 9 -27.76 11.50 -15.33
CA CYS A 9 -27.17 10.45 -16.17
C CYS A 9 -26.93 9.13 -15.42
N VAL A 10 -27.11 9.09 -14.10
CA VAL A 10 -26.91 7.90 -13.26
C VAL A 10 -28.19 7.56 -12.51
N LEU A 11 -28.36 6.29 -12.16
CA LEU A 11 -29.47 5.85 -11.34
C LEU A 11 -29.39 6.50 -9.93
N PRO A 12 -30.52 6.85 -9.30
CA PRO A 12 -30.55 7.42 -7.95
C PRO A 12 -29.74 6.59 -6.94
N GLU A 13 -29.79 5.27 -7.04
CA GLU A 13 -29.05 4.36 -6.16
C GLU A 13 -27.53 4.51 -6.31
N VAL A 14 -27.03 4.79 -7.51
CA VAL A 14 -25.61 5.05 -7.76
C VAL A 14 -25.21 6.42 -7.24
N TYR A 15 -26.10 7.42 -7.39
CA TYR A 15 -25.89 8.78 -6.90
C TYR A 15 -25.87 8.85 -5.37
N ASP A 16 -26.76 8.14 -4.67
CA ASP A 16 -26.86 8.17 -3.22
C ASP A 16 -25.88 7.23 -2.50
N ARG A 17 -25.36 6.19 -3.19
CA ARG A 17 -24.41 5.24 -2.58
C ARG A 17 -23.08 5.91 -2.20
N GLN A 18 -22.58 5.53 -1.03
CA GLN A 18 -21.22 5.85 -0.60
C GLN A 18 -20.22 5.39 -1.67
N LYS A 19 -19.22 6.21 -1.98
CA LYS A 19 -18.18 5.82 -2.94
C LYS A 19 -17.42 4.64 -2.35
N HIS A 20 -17.60 3.46 -2.95
CA HIS A 20 -16.74 2.32 -2.66
C HIS A 20 -15.42 2.54 -3.39
N PRO A 21 -14.28 2.53 -2.68
CA PRO A 21 -12.98 2.65 -3.32
C PRO A 21 -12.74 1.45 -4.23
N PHE A 22 -12.34 1.72 -5.46
CA PHE A 22 -11.80 0.71 -6.35
C PHE A 22 -10.32 0.55 -6.01
N MET A 23 -10.00 -0.51 -5.28
CA MET A 23 -8.64 -0.84 -4.88
C MET A 23 -8.11 -1.96 -5.77
N SER A 24 -6.81 -1.92 -6.06
CA SER A 24 -6.13 -3.06 -6.67
C SER A 24 -6.30 -4.31 -5.80
N PRO A 25 -6.42 -5.50 -6.41
CA PRO A 25 -6.47 -6.74 -5.65
C PRO A 25 -5.17 -6.92 -4.86
N PRO A 26 -5.24 -7.53 -3.66
CA PRO A 26 -4.05 -7.73 -2.86
C PRO A 26 -3.12 -8.80 -3.41
N ALA A 27 -1.87 -8.79 -2.96
CA ALA A 27 -0.93 -9.89 -3.19
C ALA A 27 -1.57 -11.24 -2.79
N ARG A 28 -1.49 -12.23 -3.69
CA ARG A 28 -2.21 -13.50 -3.52
C ARG A 28 -1.76 -14.30 -2.31
N ASN A 29 -0.47 -14.31 -2.03
CA ASN A 29 0.16 -14.99 -0.89
C ASN A 29 1.58 -14.45 -0.68
N THR A 30 2.29 -15.00 0.31
CA THR A 30 3.67 -14.58 0.65
C THR A 30 4.68 -14.78 -0.47
N GLY A 31 4.48 -15.77 -1.34
CA GLY A 31 5.31 -16.06 -2.51
C GLY A 31 4.89 -15.33 -3.78
N ASP A 32 3.86 -14.50 -3.74
CA ASP A 32 3.50 -13.64 -4.87
C ASP A 32 4.60 -12.61 -5.12
N ALA A 33 4.86 -12.28 -6.39
CA ALA A 33 5.95 -11.39 -6.79
C ALA A 33 5.87 -10.02 -6.10
N LEU A 34 4.65 -9.49 -5.87
CA LEU A 34 4.48 -8.23 -5.16
C LEU A 34 4.87 -8.35 -3.68
N SER A 35 4.49 -9.45 -3.04
CA SER A 35 4.85 -9.72 -1.63
C SER A 35 6.36 -9.85 -1.47
N VAL A 36 7.01 -10.61 -2.34
CA VAL A 36 8.48 -10.78 -2.36
C VAL A 36 9.17 -9.42 -2.58
N PHE A 37 8.72 -8.65 -3.57
CA PHE A 37 9.26 -7.31 -3.84
C PHE A 37 9.16 -6.38 -2.63
N CYS A 38 8.02 -6.37 -1.94
CA CYS A 38 7.83 -5.57 -0.72
C CYS A 38 8.75 -6.03 0.41
N GLN A 39 8.89 -7.35 0.62
CA GLN A 39 9.80 -7.92 1.63
C GLN A 39 11.24 -7.52 1.35
N ASP A 40 11.72 -7.69 0.12
CA ASP A 40 13.08 -7.36 -0.29
C ASP A 40 13.36 -5.87 -0.11
N THR A 41 12.44 -5.02 -0.57
CA THR A 41 12.59 -3.56 -0.48
C THR A 41 12.67 -3.10 0.97
N LEU A 42 11.77 -3.57 1.83
CA LEU A 42 11.68 -3.09 3.22
C LEU A 42 12.70 -3.75 4.17
N ARG A 43 13.33 -4.86 3.76
CA ARG A 43 14.48 -5.43 4.47
C ARG A 43 15.82 -4.85 4.01
N SER A 44 15.88 -4.29 2.81
CA SER A 44 17.07 -3.63 2.29
C SER A 44 17.42 -2.33 3.04
N ARG A 45 18.57 -1.76 2.68
CA ARG A 45 19.02 -0.45 3.17
C ARG A 45 18.08 0.70 2.79
N SER A 46 17.23 0.52 1.78
CA SER A 46 16.29 1.56 1.30
C SER A 46 15.43 2.17 2.40
N VAL A 47 15.10 1.39 3.44
CA VAL A 47 14.31 1.87 4.58
C VAL A 47 15.15 2.65 5.60
N GLU A 48 16.46 2.38 5.69
CA GLU A 48 17.39 3.09 6.57
C GLU A 48 17.67 4.50 6.08
N ASP A 49 17.57 4.71 4.77
CA ASP A 49 17.74 6.01 4.15
C ASP A 49 16.50 6.92 4.35
N GLN A 50 15.38 6.39 4.87
CA GLN A 50 14.15 7.15 5.13
C GLN A 50 14.17 7.85 6.49
N PRO A 51 13.92 9.17 6.58
CA PRO A 51 13.95 9.89 7.86
C PRO A 51 12.71 9.67 8.72
N PHE A 52 11.62 9.16 8.13
CA PHE A 52 10.32 9.06 8.80
C PHE A 52 10.04 7.69 9.41
N PHE A 53 10.82 6.67 9.06
CA PHE A 53 10.56 5.29 9.45
C PHE A 53 11.66 4.77 10.37
N ASN A 54 11.27 3.97 11.36
CA ASN A 54 12.21 3.22 12.18
C ASN A 54 12.47 1.86 11.50
N PRO A 55 13.69 1.58 11.00
CA PRO A 55 13.97 0.36 10.24
C PRO A 55 13.64 -0.93 11.00
N CYS A 56 13.93 -0.98 12.30
CA CYS A 56 13.66 -2.15 13.13
C CYS A 56 12.16 -2.42 13.26
N ARG A 57 11.35 -1.36 13.42
CA ARG A 57 9.88 -1.51 13.49
C ARG A 57 9.29 -1.93 12.15
N ILE A 58 9.82 -1.42 11.04
CA ILE A 58 9.39 -1.85 9.70
C ILE A 58 9.71 -3.32 9.47
N ARG A 59 10.93 -3.76 9.78
CA ARG A 59 11.31 -5.18 9.65
C ARG A 59 10.43 -6.08 10.53
N GLY A 60 10.17 -5.67 11.78
CA GLY A 60 9.25 -6.38 12.67
C GLY A 60 7.81 -6.45 12.14
N LEU A 61 7.31 -5.37 11.51
CA LEU A 61 6.02 -5.40 10.81
C LEU A 61 6.05 -6.43 9.67
N MET A 62 7.13 -6.47 8.89
CA MET A 62 7.26 -7.42 7.78
C MET A 62 7.40 -8.89 8.25
N ASP A 63 7.96 -9.12 9.43
CA ASP A 63 7.94 -10.45 10.08
C ASP A 63 6.50 -10.87 10.42
N GLN A 64 5.69 -9.96 10.97
CA GLN A 64 4.28 -10.24 11.29
C GLN A 64 3.43 -10.47 10.03
N VAL A 65 3.59 -9.61 9.02
CA VAL A 65 2.87 -9.70 7.74
C VAL A 65 3.15 -11.01 7.01
N ALA A 66 4.35 -11.57 7.16
CA ALA A 66 4.70 -12.86 6.57
C ALA A 66 3.90 -14.03 7.17
N THR A 67 3.53 -13.95 8.46
CA THR A 67 2.83 -15.02 9.17
C THR A 67 1.31 -14.82 9.28
N MET A 68 0.78 -13.70 8.77
CA MET A 68 -0.65 -13.40 8.80
C MET A 68 -1.46 -14.27 7.84
N GLU A 69 -2.73 -14.46 8.19
CA GLU A 69 -3.74 -14.99 7.27
C GLU A 69 -3.99 -14.01 6.11
N PRO A 70 -4.47 -14.48 4.94
CA PRO A 70 -4.64 -13.63 3.75
C PRO A 70 -5.49 -12.37 3.97
N ALA A 71 -6.57 -12.48 4.75
CA ALA A 71 -7.47 -11.36 5.01
C ALA A 71 -6.80 -10.25 5.85
N ASP A 72 -6.07 -10.64 6.91
CA ASP A 72 -5.36 -9.70 7.76
C ASP A 72 -4.20 -9.05 7.00
N ARG A 73 -3.46 -9.84 6.20
CA ARG A 73 -2.40 -9.33 5.33
C ARG A 73 -2.90 -8.24 4.38
N ALA A 74 -4.07 -8.44 3.76
CA ALA A 74 -4.66 -7.46 2.84
C ALA A 74 -4.93 -6.12 3.52
N ALA A 75 -5.26 -6.11 4.81
CA ALA A 75 -5.45 -4.87 5.57
C ALA A 75 -4.16 -4.06 5.73
N PHE A 76 -2.99 -4.71 5.76
CA PHE A 76 -1.68 -4.05 5.87
C PHE A 76 -1.06 -3.65 4.52
N GLU A 77 -1.57 -4.16 3.41
CA GLU A 77 -0.97 -3.94 2.10
C GLU A 77 -0.88 -2.44 1.75
N GLY A 78 -1.92 -1.66 2.06
CA GLY A 78 -1.93 -0.23 1.80
C GLY A 78 -0.82 0.54 2.53
N VAL A 79 -0.47 0.17 3.76
CA VAL A 79 0.63 0.81 4.49
C VAL A 79 1.99 0.34 3.98
N VAL A 80 2.13 -0.96 3.70
CA VAL A 80 3.36 -1.55 3.13
C VAL A 80 3.69 -0.89 1.79
N LEU A 81 2.73 -0.80 0.87
CA LEU A 81 2.93 -0.20 -0.44
C LEU A 81 3.26 1.29 -0.35
N ARG A 82 2.73 2.02 0.63
CA ARG A 82 3.07 3.43 0.85
C ARG A 82 4.53 3.59 1.29
N ILE A 83 5.01 2.75 2.20
CA ILE A 83 6.40 2.78 2.66
C ILE A 83 7.34 2.41 1.51
N VAL A 84 7.05 1.31 0.79
CA VAL A 84 7.79 0.88 -0.39
C VAL A 84 7.85 1.99 -1.44
N SER A 85 6.71 2.63 -1.74
CA SER A 85 6.66 3.74 -2.69
C SER A 85 7.54 4.90 -2.25
N THR A 86 7.55 5.24 -0.96
CA THR A 86 8.41 6.32 -0.42
C THR A 86 9.89 5.97 -0.61
N CYS A 87 10.29 4.73 -0.31
CA CYS A 87 11.65 4.24 -0.55
C CYS A 87 12.05 4.34 -2.04
N ILE A 88 11.17 3.92 -2.94
CA ILE A 88 11.41 3.99 -4.39
C ILE A 88 11.53 5.44 -4.86
N LEU A 89 10.63 6.33 -4.40
CA LEU A 89 10.66 7.75 -4.76
C LEU A 89 11.98 8.39 -4.34
N GLN A 90 12.44 8.13 -3.13
CA GLN A 90 13.74 8.61 -2.66
C GLN A 90 14.88 8.09 -3.54
N GLN A 91 14.93 6.78 -3.82
CA GLN A 91 16.01 6.21 -4.64
C GLN A 91 16.02 6.72 -6.08
N ARG A 92 14.83 6.85 -6.69
CA ARG A 92 14.69 7.24 -8.10
C ARG A 92 14.95 8.72 -8.33
N PHE A 93 14.56 9.56 -7.37
CA PHE A 93 14.63 11.01 -7.52
C PHE A 93 15.69 11.67 -6.63
N GLY A 94 16.44 10.89 -5.84
CA GLY A 94 17.47 11.40 -4.93
C GLY A 94 16.90 12.32 -3.86
N LEU A 95 15.67 12.06 -3.40
CA LEU A 95 15.04 12.90 -2.37
C LEU A 95 15.82 12.75 -1.06
N ALA A 96 16.50 13.81 -0.65
CA ALA A 96 17.21 13.85 0.62
C ALA A 96 16.24 14.26 1.74
N ALA A 97 16.47 13.69 2.93
CA ALA A 97 15.91 14.18 4.18
C ALA A 97 16.57 15.48 4.61
#